data_AF-A0A5N8YND8-F1
#
_entry.id   AF-A0A5N8YND8-F1
#
_cell.length_a   1.000
_cell.length_b   1.000
_cell.length_c   1.000
_cell.angle_alpha   90.00
_cell.angle_beta   90.00
_cell.angle_gamma   90.00
#
_symmetry.space_group_name_H-M   'P 1'
#
loop_
_entity.id
_entity.type
_entity.pdbx_description
1 polymer ?
#
loop_
_entity_poly.entity_id
_entity_poly.type
_entity_poly.pdbx_seq_one_letter_code
_entity_poly.pdbx_strand_id
1 'polypeptide(L)'
;MPIYEYRCQRCQQVSSHFIKTYGAAPLSGCTHCESPDLQRIMSSVAYIRSEADKLAQLDPKYTKMVDRALAKAPGDTDPSHYVNKMVPFSKAKEQGEPYFKE
;
A
#
# COMPACT_ATOMS: atom_id res chain seq x y z
N MET A 1 19.49 24.11 -8.25
CA MET A 1 18.55 25.23 -8.01
C MET A 1 17.41 24.71 -7.13
N PRO A 2 17.36 25.04 -5.83
CA PRO A 2 16.33 24.46 -4.96
C PRO A 2 15.00 25.16 -5.18
N ILE A 3 14.00 24.37 -5.58
CA ILE A 3 12.59 24.78 -5.65
C ILE A 3 11.96 24.27 -4.35
N TYR A 4 11.31 25.18 -3.63
CA TYR A 4 10.62 24.84 -2.39
C TYR A 4 9.13 25.12 -2.53
N GLU A 5 8.31 24.28 -1.90
CA GLU A 5 6.86 24.44 -1.85
C GLU A 5 6.45 25.16 -0.56
N TYR A 6 5.51 26.10 -0.70
CA TYR A 6 4.95 26.88 0.40
C TYR A 6 3.43 26.76 0.38
N ARG A 7 2.84 26.60 1.57
CA ARG A 7 1.40 26.67 1.80
C ARG A 7 1.06 27.99 2.47
N CYS A 8 0.11 28.73 1.91
CA CYS A 8 -0.43 29.92 2.56
C CYS A 8 -1.38 29.53 3.69
N GLN A 9 -1.22 30.14 4.87
CA GLN A 9 -2.12 29.87 6.02
C GLN A 9 -3.53 30.44 5.83
N ARG A 10 -3.70 31.41 4.92
CA ARG A 10 -4.98 32.11 4.72
C ARG A 10 -5.87 31.43 3.68
N CYS A 11 -5.33 31.09 2.51
CA CYS A 11 -6.09 30.46 1.43
C CYS A 11 -5.79 28.97 1.22
N GLN A 12 -4.82 28.41 1.96
CA GLN A 12 -4.37 27.01 1.88
C GLN A 12 -3.83 26.55 0.52
N GLN A 13 -3.68 27.46 -0.44
CA GLN A 13 -3.08 27.17 -1.74
C GLN A 13 -1.58 26.92 -1.60
N VAL A 14 -1.07 26.01 -2.44
CA VAL A 14 0.34 25.64 -2.51
C VAL A 14 0.98 26.34 -3.71
N SER A 15 2.08 27.06 -3.47
CA SER A 15 2.88 27.72 -4.50
C SER A 15 4.35 27.27 -4.43
N SER A 16 4.95 27.04 -5.59
CA SER A 16 6.36 26.70 -5.72
C SER A 16 7.20 27.96 -5.92
N HIS A 17 8.18 28.19 -5.06
CA HIS A 17 9.10 29.33 -5.15
C HIS A 17 10.53 28.86 -5.37
N PHE A 18 11.21 29.51 -6.30
CA PHE A 18 12.64 29.34 -6.49
C PHE A 18 13.40 30.23 -5.50
N ILE A 19 14.22 29.62 -4.64
CA ILE A 19 14.99 30.34 -3.63
C ILE A 19 16.48 30.16 -3.92
N LYS A 20 17.20 31.28 -4.01
CA LYS A 20 18.63 31.28 -4.35
C LYS A 20 19.52 30.85 -3.17
N THR A 21 19.10 31.12 -1.93
CA THR A 21 19.87 30.86 -0.72
C THR A 21 19.10 29.99 0.26
N TYR A 22 19.78 29.04 0.89
CA TYR A 22 19.17 28.19 1.91
C TYR A 22 18.79 29.05 3.13
N GLY A 23 17.49 29.10 3.47
CA GLY A 23 16.97 29.87 4.61
C GLY A 23 16.39 31.24 4.29
N ALA A 24 16.43 31.71 3.03
CA ALA A 24 15.71 32.92 2.66
C ALA A 24 14.20 32.68 2.57
N ALA A 25 13.40 33.66 2.98
CA ALA A 25 11.97 33.68 2.72
C ALA A 25 11.70 34.03 1.25
N PRO A 26 10.60 33.51 0.65
CA PRO A 26 10.18 33.94 -0.66
C PRO A 26 9.91 35.45 -0.66
N LEU A 27 10.46 36.17 -1.64
CA LEU A 27 10.30 37.63 -1.77
C LEU A 27 8.86 38.02 -2.14
N SER A 28 8.11 37.09 -2.74
CA SER A 28 6.70 37.26 -3.07
C SER A 28 5.82 36.48 -2.09
N GLY A 29 4.73 37.12 -1.65
CA GLY A 29 3.67 36.47 -0.88
C GLY A 29 2.93 35.42 -1.70
N CYS A 30 1.85 34.87 -1.14
CA CYS A 30 1.03 33.88 -1.82
C CYS A 30 0.59 34.36 -3.21
N THR A 31 0.69 33.51 -4.24
CA THR A 31 0.29 33.83 -5.63
C THR A 31 -1.21 34.09 -5.79
N HIS A 32 -2.03 33.72 -4.81
CA HIS A 32 -3.49 33.85 -4.87
C HIS A 32 -4.04 34.98 -4.00
N CYS A 33 -3.45 35.23 -2.83
CA CYS A 33 -4.01 36.18 -1.85
C CYS A 33 -2.99 37.20 -1.35
N GLU A 34 -1.76 37.19 -1.90
CA GLU A 34 -0.68 38.13 -1.59
C GLU A 34 -0.25 38.19 -0.12
N SER A 35 -0.81 37.32 0.73
CA SER A 35 -0.48 37.25 2.14
C SER A 35 0.99 36.82 2.33
N PRO A 36 1.70 37.45 3.30
CA PRO A 36 3.06 37.05 3.67
C PRO A 36 3.09 35.76 4.52
N ASP A 37 1.93 35.26 4.98
CA ASP A 37 1.84 34.10 5.88
C ASP A 37 2.00 32.78 5.10
N LEU A 38 3.24 32.48 4.73
CA LEU A 38 3.66 31.29 4.00
C LEU A 38 4.43 30.33 4.91
N GLN A 39 4.00 29.07 4.96
CA GLN A 39 4.74 28.00 5.64
C GLN A 39 5.37 27.07 4.59
N ARG A 40 6.67 26.80 4.74
CA ARG A 40 7.36 25.82 3.91
C ARG A 40 6.80 24.42 4.20
N ILE A 41 6.42 23.70 3.16
CA ILE A 41 5.93 22.32 3.26
C ILE A 41 6.85 21.37 2.50
N MET A 42 6.81 20.09 2.89
CA MET A 42 7.41 19.03 2.10
C MET A 42 6.40 18.61 1.03
N SER A 43 6.88 18.41 -0.20
CA SER A 43 6.05 17.97 -1.31
C SER A 43 5.41 16.61 -1.00
N SER A 44 4.22 16.38 -1.55
CA SER A 44 3.57 15.07 -1.46
C SER A 44 4.39 14.05 -2.24
N VAL A 45 4.93 13.05 -1.55
CA VAL A 45 5.63 11.94 -2.20
C VAL A 45 4.66 10.81 -2.51
N ALA A 46 4.75 10.28 -3.73
CA ALA A 46 4.13 9.01 -4.06
C ALA A 46 5.07 7.87 -3.64
N TYR A 47 4.53 6.85 -2.96
CA TYR A 47 5.28 5.64 -2.64
C TYR A 47 4.67 4.44 -3.36
N ILE A 48 5.51 3.51 -3.79
CA ILE A 48 5.08 2.26 -4.40
C ILE A 48 4.59 1.34 -3.28
N ARG A 49 3.34 0.90 -3.39
CA ARG A 49 2.72 -0.04 -2.44
C ARG A 49 3.06 -1.48 -2.83
N SER A 50 3.38 -2.29 -1.82
CA SER A 50 3.47 -3.74 -2.01
C SER A 50 2.09 -4.32 -2.36
N GLU A 51 2.06 -5.52 -2.94
CA GLU A 51 0.78 -6.19 -3.22
C GLU A 51 0.01 -6.51 -1.94
N ALA A 52 0.71 -6.85 -0.86
CA ALA A 52 0.11 -7.09 0.45
C ALA A 52 -0.61 -5.84 1.00
N ASP A 53 0.01 -4.66 0.89
CA ASP A 53 -0.60 -3.39 1.33
C ASP A 53 -1.84 -3.04 0.51
N LYS A 54 -1.80 -3.31 -0.81
CA LYS A 54 -2.94 -3.10 -1.70
C LYS A 54 -4.12 -4.00 -1.30
N LEU A 55 -3.84 -5.28 -1.03
CA LEU A 55 -4.85 -6.24 -0.60
C LEU A 55 -5.45 -5.87 0.77
N ALA A 56 -4.63 -5.43 1.72
CA ALA A 56 -5.09 -5.05 3.06
C ALA A 56 -6.03 -3.82 3.07
N GLN A 57 -5.90 -2.92 2.08
CA GLN A 57 -6.76 -1.74 1.95
C GLN A 57 -8.11 -2.06 1.28
N LEU A 58 -8.26 -3.20 0.62
CA LEU A 58 -9.53 -3.57 -0.01
C LEU A 58 -10.63 -3.70 1.05
N ASP A 59 -11.85 -3.28 0.70
CA ASP A 59 -13.01 -3.40 1.58
C ASP A 59 -13.23 -4.88 1.95
N PRO A 60 -13.38 -5.23 3.24
CA PRO A 60 -13.67 -6.59 3.70
C PRO A 60 -14.86 -7.26 3.00
N LYS A 61 -15.78 -6.47 2.42
CA LYS A 61 -16.88 -6.95 1.58
C LYS A 61 -16.39 -7.84 0.44
N TYR A 62 -15.31 -7.46 -0.24
CA TYR A 62 -14.80 -8.21 -1.40
C TYR A 62 -14.24 -9.57 -0.98
N THR A 63 -13.49 -9.63 0.12
CA THR A 63 -13.00 -10.89 0.70
C THR A 63 -14.16 -11.82 1.02
N LYS A 64 -15.21 -11.33 1.68
CA LYS A 64 -16.42 -12.12 2.00
C LYS A 64 -17.15 -12.64 0.76
N MET A 65 -17.18 -11.86 -0.32
CA MET A 65 -17.78 -12.29 -1.58
C MET A 65 -16.98 -13.44 -2.20
N VAL A 66 -15.64 -13.34 -2.20
CA VAL A 66 -14.75 -14.41 -2.68
C VAL A 66 -14.90 -15.65 -1.81
N ASP A 67 -14.86 -15.53 -0.49
CA ASP A 67 -15.01 -16.66 0.44
C ASP A 67 -16.35 -17.37 0.24
N ARG A 68 -17.45 -16.62 0.06
CA ARG A 68 -18.79 -17.17 -0.20
C ARG A 68 -18.86 -17.88 -1.55
N ALA A 69 -18.16 -17.38 -2.56
CA ALA A 69 -18.10 -18.02 -3.87
C ALA A 69 -17.29 -19.32 -3.80
N LEU A 70 -16.12 -19.28 -3.13
CA LEU A 70 -15.27 -20.46 -2.90
C LEU A 70 -16.02 -21.54 -2.12
N ALA A 71 -16.74 -21.17 -1.05
CA ALA A 71 -17.51 -22.13 -0.24
C ALA A 71 -18.62 -22.86 -1.02
N LYS A 72 -19.09 -22.29 -2.15
CA LYS A 72 -20.11 -22.90 -3.01
C LYS A 72 -19.52 -23.65 -4.19
N ALA A 73 -18.25 -23.45 -4.48
CA ALA A 73 -17.57 -24.05 -5.61
C ALA A 73 -17.23 -25.52 -5.34
N PRO A 74 -17.10 -26.37 -6.38
CA PRO A 74 -16.66 -27.74 -6.20
C PRO A 74 -15.25 -27.79 -5.60
N GLY A 75 -14.97 -28.81 -4.79
CA GLY A 75 -13.75 -28.91 -3.99
C GLY A 75 -12.44 -28.75 -4.77
N ASP A 76 -12.41 -29.16 -6.04
CA ASP A 76 -11.21 -29.07 -6.89
C ASP A 76 -10.81 -27.63 -7.28
N THR A 77 -11.67 -26.64 -7.04
CA THR A 77 -11.39 -25.23 -7.33
C THR A 77 -10.62 -24.50 -6.22
N ASP A 78 -10.61 -25.06 -5.01
CA ASP A 78 -9.84 -24.50 -3.89
C ASP A 78 -8.34 -24.78 -4.10
N PRO A 79 -7.47 -23.76 -4.14
CA PRO A 79 -6.02 -23.93 -4.27
C PRO A 79 -5.41 -24.85 -3.19
N SER A 80 -6.05 -24.93 -2.03
CA SER A 80 -5.61 -25.72 -0.89
C SER A 80 -6.25 -27.12 -0.82
N HIS A 81 -7.11 -27.50 -1.77
CA HIS A 81 -7.86 -28.76 -1.75
C HIS A 81 -6.97 -30.00 -1.52
N TYR A 82 -5.85 -30.09 -2.24
CA TYR A 82 -4.93 -31.22 -2.10
C TYR A 82 -4.12 -31.15 -0.81
N VAL A 83 -3.70 -29.96 -0.40
CA VAL A 83 -2.92 -29.74 0.83
C VAL A 83 -3.74 -30.15 2.06
N ASN A 84 -5.03 -29.82 2.08
CA ASN A 84 -5.93 -30.17 3.18
C ASN A 84 -6.19 -31.67 3.30
N LYS A 85 -6.01 -32.44 2.21
CA LYS A 85 -6.13 -33.91 2.21
C LYS A 85 -4.83 -34.62 2.61
N MET A 86 -3.70 -33.93 2.62
CA MET A 86 -2.43 -34.52 3.00
C MET A 86 -2.35 -34.71 4.51
N VAL A 87 -1.62 -35.74 4.94
CA VAL A 87 -1.30 -35.94 6.35
C VAL A 87 -0.19 -34.95 6.73
N PRO A 88 -0.37 -34.11 7.77
CA PRO A 88 0.68 -33.20 8.20
C PRO A 88 1.89 -34.01 8.68
N PHE A 89 3.10 -33.53 8.37
CA PHE A 89 4.36 -34.22 8.68
C PHE A 89 4.51 -34.58 10.17
N SER A 90 3.92 -33.81 11.08
CA SER A 90 3.90 -34.10 12.52
C SER A 90 3.12 -35.36 12.90
N LYS A 91 2.18 -35.80 12.05
CA LYS A 91 1.37 -37.01 12.23
C LYS A 91 1.72 -38.08 11.19
N ALA A 92 2.71 -37.83 10.34
CA ALA A 92 3.17 -38.80 9.37
C ALA A 92 3.88 -39.95 10.08
N LYS A 93 3.68 -41.18 9.61
CA LYS A 93 4.41 -42.34 10.13
C LYS A 93 5.89 -42.20 9.76
N GLU A 94 6.79 -42.38 10.73
CA GLU A 94 8.25 -42.27 10.52
C GLU A 94 8.82 -43.33 9.57
N GLN A 95 8.12 -44.46 9.39
CA GLN A 95 8.46 -45.52 8.45
C GLN A 95 7.20 -46.01 7.73
N GLY A 96 7.22 -46.02 6.40
CA GLY A 96 6.20 -46.60 5.54
C GLY A 96 6.79 -47.72 4.68
N GLU A 97 5.99 -48.74 4.36
CA GLU A 97 6.40 -49.76 3.39
C GLU A 97 6.79 -49.08 2.06
N PRO A 98 7.93 -49.45 1.46
CA PRO A 98 8.36 -48.87 0.20
C PRO A 98 7.28 -49.06 -0.87
N TYR A 99 7.03 -48.01 -1.64
CA TYR A 99 5.96 -47.96 -2.65
C TYR A 99 6.18 -48.96 -3.80
N PHE A 100 7.40 -49.47 -3.95
CA PHE A 100 7.74 -50.53 -4.90
C PHE A 100 7.82 -51.86 -4.16
N LYS A 101 6.88 -52.76 -4.46
CA LYS A 101 6.99 -54.19 -4.15
C LYS A 101 7.41 -54.87 -5.45
N GLU A 102 8.50 -55.62 -5.43
CA GLU A 102 8.93 -56.48 -6.56
C GLU A 102 7.85 -57.51 -6.90
#